data_AF-A0A2N6QLB3-F1
#
_entry.id   AF-A0A2N6QLB3-F1
#
_cell.length_a   1.000
_cell.length_b   1.000
_cell.length_c   1.000
_cell.angle_alpha   90.00
_cell.angle_beta   90.00
_cell.angle_gamma   90.00
#
_symmetry.space_group_name_H-M   'P 1'
#
loop_
_entity.id
_entity.type
_entity.pdbx_description
1 polymer ?
#
loop_
_entity_poly.entity_id
_entity_poly.type
_entity_poly.pdbx_seq_one_letter_code
_entity_poly.pdbx_strand_id
1 'polypeptide(L)'
;MVSEEEFRLLKQSITELAAKMGNNQLETYSVSLLFLEMEYGLESFDKIFTAFLRYTSERHSDDMNAEDLKVLIDKYNESNHEISDFMKNKIIIGFATNYIPSLGELATELQTDMICNGIKKENN
;
A
#
# COMPACT_ATOMS: atom_id res chain seq x y z
N MET A 1 14.18 9.98 22.61
CA MET A 1 13.48 10.68 21.52
C MET A 1 14.41 10.58 20.32
N VAL A 2 13.98 9.94 19.24
CA VAL A 2 14.79 9.81 18.02
C VAL A 2 14.82 11.19 17.35
N SER A 3 16.00 11.69 16.99
CA SER A 3 16.13 12.95 16.25
C SER A 3 15.60 12.78 14.81
N GLU A 4 15.27 13.87 14.13
CA GLU A 4 14.84 13.80 12.73
C GLU A 4 15.93 13.17 11.84
N GLU A 5 17.20 13.44 12.13
CA GLU A 5 18.35 12.86 11.44
C GLU A 5 18.45 11.35 11.67
N GLU A 6 18.30 10.90 12.92
CA GLU A 6 18.28 9.48 13.28
C GLU A 6 17.08 8.75 12.64
N PHE A 7 15.93 9.41 12.56
CA PHE A 7 14.73 8.86 11.92
C PHE A 7 14.91 8.71 10.41
N ARG A 8 15.50 9.72 9.74
CA ARG A 8 15.84 9.65 8.31
C ARG A 8 16.84 8.54 8.03
N LEU A 9 17.87 8.39 8.87
CA LEU A 9 18.85 7.32 8.75
C LEU A 9 18.21 5.93 8.94
N LEU A 10 17.30 5.78 9.90
CA LEU A 10 16.53 4.56 10.11
C LEU A 10 15.67 4.23 8.87
N LYS A 11 14.89 5.19 8.38
CA LYS A 11 14.06 5.04 7.17
C LYS A 11 14.92 4.60 5.98
N GLN A 12 16.04 5.27 5.74
CA GLN A 12 16.98 4.90 4.68
C GLN A 12 17.51 3.47 4.84
N SER A 13 17.94 3.10 6.04
CA SER A 13 18.50 1.77 6.31
C SER A 13 17.48 0.66 6.04
N ILE A 14 16.21 0.87 6.43
CA ILE A 14 15.15 -0.11 6.19
C ILE A 14 14.79 -0.18 4.70
N THR A 15 14.70 0.95 4.01
CA THR A 15 14.44 1.00 2.56
C THR A 15 15.52 0.25 1.77
N GLU A 16 16.80 0.42 2.12
CA GLU A 16 17.90 -0.31 1.48
C GLU A 16 17.81 -1.83 1.68
N LEU A 17 17.44 -2.28 2.87
CA LEU A 17 17.22 -3.71 3.16
C LEU A 17 16.00 -4.25 2.43
N ALA A 18 14.88 -3.53 2.44
CA ALA A 18 13.66 -3.93 1.76
C ALA A 18 13.87 -4.08 0.26
N ALA A 19 14.63 -3.17 -0.36
CA ALA A 19 15.00 -3.27 -1.77
C ALA A 19 15.78 -4.57 -2.07
N LYS A 20 16.71 -4.97 -1.19
CA LYS A 20 17.43 -6.26 -1.31
C LYS A 20 16.53 -7.49 -1.13
N MET A 21 15.39 -7.34 -0.45
CA MET A 21 14.39 -8.39 -0.28
C MET A 21 13.38 -8.47 -1.44
N GLY A 22 13.48 -7.56 -2.43
CA GLY A 22 12.62 -7.54 -3.61
C GLY A 22 11.50 -6.49 -3.56
N ASN A 23 11.43 -5.65 -2.52
CA ASN A 23 10.50 -4.52 -2.48
C ASN A 23 10.76 -3.58 -3.67
N ASN A 24 9.74 -3.31 -4.49
CA ASN A 24 9.87 -2.50 -5.69
C ASN A 24 8.56 -1.74 -6.02
N GLN A 25 8.38 -1.33 -7.28
CA GLN A 25 7.18 -0.59 -7.71
C GLN A 25 5.92 -1.47 -7.77
N LEU A 26 6.09 -2.76 -8.07
CA LEU A 26 5.03 -3.76 -8.21
C LEU A 26 4.86 -4.62 -6.96
N GLU A 27 5.94 -4.81 -6.20
CA GLU A 27 5.95 -5.62 -4.99
C GLU A 27 6.06 -4.77 -3.73
N THR A 28 5.12 -4.92 -2.80
CA THR A 28 5.16 -4.26 -1.48
C THR A 28 5.42 -5.29 -0.39
N TYR A 29 6.65 -5.32 0.10
CA TYR A 29 7.12 -6.32 1.07
C TYR A 29 6.85 -5.94 2.52
N SER A 30 6.60 -4.65 2.78
CA SER A 30 6.23 -4.15 4.10
C SER A 30 5.30 -2.96 3.97
N VAL A 31 4.06 -3.14 4.41
CA VAL A 31 3.07 -2.05 4.45
C VAL A 31 3.50 -1.00 5.47
N SER A 32 4.07 -1.42 6.61
CA SER A 32 4.59 -0.47 7.61
C SER A 32 5.72 0.40 7.04
N LEU A 33 6.59 -0.15 6.19
CA LEU A 33 7.60 0.65 5.50
C LEU A 33 6.96 1.61 4.50
N LEU A 34 5.94 1.19 3.75
CA LEU A 34 5.20 2.06 2.84
C LEU A 34 4.58 3.26 3.58
N PHE A 35 3.98 3.01 4.75
CA PHE A 35 3.41 4.06 5.59
C PHE A 35 4.48 4.97 6.17
N LEU A 36 5.62 4.41 6.61
CA LEU A 36 6.79 5.19 7.04
C LEU A 36 7.34 6.07 5.91
N GLU A 37 7.34 5.57 4.67
CA GLU A 37 7.77 6.29 3.48
C GLU A 37 6.88 7.48 3.17
N MET A 38 5.58 7.31 3.38
CA MET A 38 4.54 8.33 3.22
C MET A 38 4.42 9.29 4.41
N GLU A 39 5.22 9.09 5.47
CA GLU A 39 5.12 9.84 6.74
C GLU A 39 3.75 9.67 7.42
N TYR A 40 3.15 8.50 7.23
CA TYR A 40 1.88 8.14 7.85
C TYR A 40 2.12 7.49 9.20
N GLY A 41 1.33 7.92 10.17
CA GLY A 41 1.37 7.38 11.52
C GLY A 41 0.80 5.96 11.60
N LEU A 42 1.11 5.30 12.71
CA LEU A 42 0.56 3.99 13.06
C LEU A 42 -0.97 4.03 13.15
N GLU A 43 -1.55 5.17 13.53
CA GLU A 43 -3.01 5.34 13.61
C GLU A 43 -3.69 5.17 12.23
N SER A 44 -3.15 5.79 11.17
CA SER A 44 -3.63 5.59 9.80
C SER A 44 -3.52 4.13 9.37
N PHE A 45 -2.41 3.47 9.73
CA PHE A 45 -2.20 2.05 9.44
C PHE A 45 -3.29 1.19 10.09
N ASP A 46 -3.51 1.35 11.39
CA ASP A 46 -4.48 0.55 12.16
C ASP A 46 -5.91 0.77 11.66
N LYS A 47 -6.28 2.01 11.33
CA LYS A 47 -7.60 2.35 10.81
C LYS A 47 -7.84 1.74 9.43
N ILE A 48 -6.88 1.88 8.50
CA ILE A 48 -6.99 1.30 7.15
C ILE A 48 -7.02 -0.22 7.25
N PHE A 49 -6.15 -0.83 8.07
CA PHE A 49 -6.12 -2.28 8.24
C PHE A 49 -7.45 -2.81 8.79
N THR A 50 -8.00 -2.16 9.82
CA THR A 50 -9.31 -2.52 10.39
C THR A 50 -10.43 -2.37 9.36
N ALA A 51 -10.40 -1.32 8.55
CA ALA A 51 -11.39 -1.10 7.49
C ALA A 51 -11.34 -2.19 6.42
N PHE A 52 -10.13 -2.60 6.01
CA PHE A 52 -9.94 -3.67 5.03
C PHE A 52 -10.44 -5.00 5.58
N LEU A 53 -10.10 -5.35 6.84
CA LEU A 53 -10.59 -6.56 7.48
C LEU A 53 -12.11 -6.64 7.51
N ARG A 54 -12.78 -5.53 7.85
CA ARG A 54 -14.25 -5.44 7.83
C ARG A 54 -14.80 -5.64 6.43
N TYR A 55 -14.25 -4.89 5.47
CA TYR A 55 -14.65 -4.97 4.06
C TYR A 55 -14.56 -6.40 3.52
N THR A 56 -13.46 -7.11 3.82
CA THR A 56 -13.26 -8.49 3.37
C THR A 56 -14.08 -9.52 4.14
N SER A 57 -14.51 -9.22 5.37
CA SER A 57 -15.36 -10.12 6.15
C SER A 57 -16.84 -10.09 5.73
N GLU A 58 -17.26 -9.01 5.07
CA GLU A 58 -18.66 -8.76 4.69
C GLU A 58 -18.96 -9.13 3.23
N ARG A 59 -17.95 -9.46 2.43
CA ARG A 59 -18.05 -9.70 0.99
C ARG A 59 -17.40 -11.01 0.59
N HIS A 60 -17.95 -11.66 -0.44
CA HIS A 60 -17.24 -12.71 -1.15
C HIS A 60 -16.15 -12.09 -2.04
N SER A 61 -15.09 -12.87 -2.34
CA SER A 61 -13.96 -12.44 -3.17
C SER A 61 -14.40 -11.79 -4.47
N ASP A 62 -15.40 -12.38 -5.12
CA ASP A 62 -15.88 -12.01 -6.44
C ASP A 62 -16.62 -10.65 -6.46
N ASP A 63 -17.03 -10.17 -5.28
CA ASP A 63 -17.70 -8.87 -5.11
C ASP A 63 -16.72 -7.76 -4.66
N MET A 64 -15.45 -8.10 -4.42
CA MET A 64 -14.44 -7.15 -3.97
C MET A 64 -13.86 -6.39 -5.17
N ASN A 65 -13.91 -5.06 -5.13
CA ASN A 65 -13.25 -4.21 -6.11
C ASN A 65 -12.23 -3.26 -5.46
N ALA A 66 -11.27 -2.80 -6.27
CA ALA A 66 -10.19 -1.93 -5.81
C ALA A 66 -10.67 -0.52 -5.47
N GLU A 67 -11.74 -0.04 -6.11
CA GLU A 67 -12.22 1.32 -5.93
C GLU A 67 -12.79 1.53 -4.52
N ASP A 68 -13.55 0.57 -4.02
CA ASP A 68 -14.04 0.58 -2.64
C ASP A 68 -12.89 0.63 -1.63
N LEU A 69 -11.83 -0.15 -1.86
CA LEU A 69 -10.64 -0.15 -1.00
C LEU A 69 -9.89 1.20 -1.06
N LYS A 70 -9.78 1.81 -2.24
CA LYS A 70 -9.20 3.16 -2.41
C LYS A 70 -9.99 4.20 -1.62
N VAL A 71 -11.32 4.14 -1.67
CA VAL A 71 -12.20 5.03 -0.88
C VAL A 71 -11.97 4.83 0.63
N LEU A 72 -11.76 3.59 1.09
CA LEU A 72 -11.43 3.32 2.50
C LEU A 72 -10.07 3.91 2.88
N ILE A 73 -9.07 3.81 2.00
CA ILE A 73 -7.75 4.44 2.22
C ILE A 73 -7.93 5.96 2.37
N ASP A 74 -8.64 6.62 1.45
CA ASP A 74 -8.87 8.07 1.51
C ASP A 74 -9.60 8.49 2.78
N LYS A 75 -10.62 7.71 3.19
CA LYS A 75 -11.42 7.98 4.38
C LYS A 75 -10.61 7.96 5.68
N TYR A 76 -9.64 7.05 5.78
CA TYR A 76 -8.87 6.83 7.01
C TYR A 76 -7.43 7.34 6.94
N ASN A 77 -7.08 8.00 5.83
CA ASN A 77 -5.86 8.77 5.73
C ASN A 77 -6.01 10.08 6.51
N GLU A 78 -5.23 10.25 7.57
CA GLU A 78 -5.22 11.48 8.37
C GLU A 78 -4.32 12.58 7.78
N SER A 79 -3.60 12.30 6.69
CA SER A 79 -2.75 13.31 6.09
C SER A 79 -3.57 14.34 5.30
N ASN A 80 -3.14 15.61 5.37
CA ASN A 80 -3.70 16.70 4.56
C ASN A 80 -3.33 16.59 3.06
N HIS A 81 -2.82 15.43 2.62
CA HIS A 81 -2.28 15.23 1.29
C HIS A 81 -3.04 14.10 0.59
N GLU A 82 -3.44 14.38 -0.64
CA GLU A 82 -4.09 13.39 -1.50
C GLU A 82 -3.12 12.25 -1.81
N ILE A 83 -3.58 11.01 -1.61
CA ILE A 83 -2.81 9.82 -1.97
C ILE A 83 -3.01 9.59 -3.46
N SER A 84 -1.93 9.43 -4.21
CA SER A 84 -2.03 9.06 -5.62
C SER A 84 -2.58 7.63 -5.76
N ASP A 85 -3.32 7.38 -6.84
CA ASP A 85 -3.84 6.05 -7.16
C ASP A 85 -2.75 4.97 -7.19
N PHE A 86 -1.55 5.33 -7.66
CA PHE A 86 -0.39 4.45 -7.62
C PHE A 86 -0.06 4.00 -6.20
N MET A 87 -0.04 4.93 -5.24
CA MET A 87 0.23 4.60 -3.84
C MET A 87 -0.92 3.82 -3.20
N LYS A 88 -2.18 4.14 -3.52
CA LYS A 88 -3.33 3.34 -3.05
C LYS A 88 -3.24 1.89 -3.53
N ASN A 89 -2.86 1.69 -4.79
CA ASN A 89 -2.66 0.34 -5.33
C ASN A 89 -1.54 -0.39 -4.58
N LYS A 90 -0.41 0.26 -4.29
CA LYS A 90 0.66 -0.34 -3.47
C LYS A 90 0.19 -0.70 -2.06
N ILE A 91 -0.65 0.11 -1.44
CA ILE A 91 -1.25 -0.20 -0.14
C ILE A 91 -2.11 -1.47 -0.24
N ILE A 92 -2.99 -1.56 -1.25
CA ILE A 92 -3.85 -2.73 -1.48
C ILE A 92 -3.01 -4.00 -1.70
N ILE A 93 -2.03 -3.94 -2.61
CA ILE A 93 -1.12 -5.04 -2.90
C ILE A 93 -0.37 -5.46 -1.62
N GLY A 94 0.17 -4.50 -0.88
CA GLY A 94 0.88 -4.77 0.36
C GLY A 94 0.01 -5.44 1.42
N PHE A 95 -1.24 -5.00 1.60
CA PHE A 95 -2.16 -5.67 2.53
C PHE A 95 -2.52 -7.08 2.07
N ALA A 96 -2.75 -7.29 0.78
CA ALA A 96 -3.04 -8.61 0.21
C ALA A 96 -1.89 -9.59 0.47
N THR A 97 -0.65 -9.16 0.19
CA THR A 97 0.56 -9.99 0.31
C THR A 97 0.90 -10.33 1.76
N ASN A 98 0.71 -9.39 2.69
CA ASN A 98 1.26 -9.53 4.05
C ASN A 98 0.23 -9.87 5.12
N TYR A 99 -1.06 -9.54 4.92
CA TYR A 99 -2.05 -9.58 6.01
C TYR A 99 -3.41 -10.17 5.61
N ILE A 100 -3.86 -9.96 4.38
CA ILE A 100 -5.24 -10.28 3.95
C ILE A 100 -5.22 -11.08 2.64
N PRO A 101 -4.93 -12.40 2.69
CA PRO A 101 -4.77 -13.23 1.49
C PRO A 101 -6.00 -13.26 0.56
N SER A 102 -7.20 -12.99 1.08
CA SER A 102 -8.43 -12.94 0.29
C SER A 102 -8.45 -11.81 -0.75
N LEU A 103 -7.55 -10.83 -0.64
CA LEU A 103 -7.36 -9.76 -1.63
C LEU A 103 -6.37 -10.16 -2.75
N GLY A 104 -5.88 -11.41 -2.76
CA GLY A 104 -4.81 -11.84 -3.67
C GLY A 104 -5.13 -11.71 -5.16
N GLU A 105 -6.35 -12.06 -5.57
CA GLU A 105 -6.78 -11.92 -6.97
C GLU A 105 -6.80 -10.45 -7.38
N LEU A 106 -7.43 -9.60 -6.57
CA LEU A 106 -7.48 -8.15 -6.79
C LEU A 106 -6.09 -7.51 -6.84
N ALA A 107 -5.17 -7.94 -5.98
CA ALA A 107 -3.79 -7.47 -6.01
C ALA A 107 -3.08 -7.85 -7.31
N THR A 108 -3.32 -9.07 -7.82
CA THR A 108 -2.75 -9.54 -9.09
C THR A 108 -3.27 -8.73 -10.28
N GLU A 109 -4.57 -8.41 -10.28
CA GLU A 109 -5.19 -7.54 -11.28
C GLU A 109 -4.56 -6.14 -11.26
N LEU A 110 -4.43 -5.54 -10.08
CA LEU A 110 -3.80 -4.23 -9.91
C LEU A 110 -2.34 -4.20 -10.36
N GLN A 111 -1.55 -5.22 -10.02
CA GLN A 111 -0.17 -5.35 -10.50
C GLN A 111 -0.12 -5.41 -12.04
N THR A 112 -1.01 -6.19 -12.65
CA THR A 112 -1.12 -6.30 -14.11
C THR A 112 -1.46 -4.95 -14.74
N ASP A 113 -2.43 -4.24 -14.19
CA ASP A 113 -2.82 -2.91 -14.65
C ASP A 113 -1.69 -1.89 -14.52
N MET A 114 -0.93 -1.94 -13.42
CA MET A 114 0.22 -1.07 -13.21
C MET A 114 1.32 -1.32 -14.26
N ILE A 115 1.58 -2.57 -14.62
CA ILE A 115 2.50 -2.95 -15.70
C ILE A 115 1.98 -2.40 -17.04
N CYS A 116 0.73 -2.69 -17.40
CA CYS A 116 0.13 -2.27 -18.67
C CYS A 116 0.08 -0.75 -18.83
N ASN A 117 -0.20 -0.02 -17.76
CA ASN A 117 -0.25 1.45 -17.78
C ASN A 117 1.15 2.09 -17.71
N GLY A 118 2.14 1.43 -17.10
CA GLY A 118 3.54 1.83 -17.15
C GLY A 118 4.13 1.76 -18.56
N ILE A 119 3.85 0.66 -19.29
CA ILE A 119 4.29 0.46 -20.68
C ILE A 119 3.69 1.51 -21.65
N LYS A 120 2.50 2.05 -21.34
CA LYS A 120 1.87 3.11 -22.14
C LYS A 120 2.55 4.47 -22.01
N LYS A 121 3.32 4.74 -20.94
CA LYS A 121 4.02 6.03 -20.73
C LYS A 121 5.40 6.10 -21.40
N GLU A 122 6.00 4.98 -21.78
CA GLU A 122 7.31 4.97 -22.46
C GLU A 122 7.22 5.13 -23.99
N ASN A 123 6.01 5.13 -24.55
CA ASN A 123 5.76 5.22 -26.00
C ASN A 123 5.14 6.56 -26.44
N ASN A 124 5.15 7.59 -25.59
CA ASN A 124 4.66 8.94 -25.92
C ASN A 124 5.72 10.01 -25.60
#